data_AF-A0A3D5EIS6-F1
#
_entry.id   AF-A0A3D5EIS6-F1
#
_cell.length_a   1.000
_cell.length_b   1.000
_cell.length_c   1.000
_cell.angle_alpha   90.00
_cell.angle_beta   90.00
_cell.angle_gamma   90.00
#
_symmetry.space_group_name_H-M   'P 1'
#
loop_
_entity.id
_entity.type
_entity.pdbx_description
1 polymer ?
#
loop_
_entity_poly.entity_id
_entity_poly.type
_entity_poly.pdbx_seq_one_letter_code
_entity_poly.pdbx_strand_id
1 'polypeptide(L)' 'MSKKIWNVKFIAGNPEIFTAVKIADKSPFTRAAANEAFENLASKGWRVWVEHVDTGERIAESSAEKQYSTQ' A
#
# COMPACT_ATOMS: atom_id res chain seq x y z
N MET A 1 1.80 9.02 21.40
CA MET A 1 0.56 8.71 20.64
C MET A 1 0.93 8.31 19.22
N SER A 2 0.48 7.16 18.73
CA SER A 2 0.69 6.75 17.34
C SER A 2 -0.26 7.54 16.43
N LYS A 3 0.28 8.44 15.60
CA LYS A 3 -0.54 9.23 14.66
C LYS A 3 -0.98 8.35 13.49
N LYS A 4 -2.24 8.52 13.09
CA LYS A 4 -2.82 7.90 11.89
C LYS A 4 -2.47 8.75 10.67
N ILE A 5 -1.32 8.49 10.06
CA ILE A 5 -0.75 9.29 8.95
C ILE A 5 -0.33 8.43 7.76
N TRP A 6 -0.62 7.13 7.78
CA TRP A 6 -0.19 6.19 6.76
C TRP A 6 -1.38 5.66 5.96
N ASN A 7 -1.44 6.01 4.69
CA ASN A 7 -2.38 5.43 3.74
C ASN A 7 -1.82 4.12 3.21
N VAL A 8 -2.64 3.07 3.24
CA VAL A 8 -2.31 1.81 2.54
C VAL A 8 -3.03 1.84 1.21
N LYS A 9 -2.28 2.03 0.14
CA LYS A 9 -2.81 2.00 -1.22
C LYS A 9 -2.54 0.64 -1.86
N PHE A 10 -3.46 0.20 -2.69
CA PHE A 10 -3.33 -1.07 -3.38
C PHE A 10 -4.05 -1.07 -4.72
N ILE A 11 -3.60 -1.93 -5.62
CA ILE A 11 -4.29 -2.27 -6.85
C ILE A 11 -4.65 -3.75 -6.73
N ALA A 12 -5.95 -4.04 -6.68
CA ALA A 12 -6.45 -5.39 -6.56
C ALA A 12 -6.40 -6.13 -7.90
N GLY A 13 -5.91 -7.37 -7.89
CA GLY A 13 -5.87 -8.24 -9.07
C GLY A 13 -4.50 -8.29 -9.75
N ASN A 14 -4.49 -8.66 -11.03
CA ASN A 14 -3.27 -8.75 -11.82
C ASN A 14 -2.65 -7.35 -12.03
N PRO A 15 -1.42 -7.11 -11.54
CA PRO A 15 -0.72 -5.83 -11.67
C PRO A 15 -0.41 -5.37 -13.09
N GLU A 16 -0.41 -6.27 -14.07
CA GLU A 16 -0.16 -5.98 -15.49
C GLU A 16 -1.42 -5.49 -16.22
N ILE A 17 -2.59 -5.73 -15.64
CA ILE A 17 -3.89 -5.46 -16.29
C ILE A 17 -4.63 -4.34 -15.56
N PHE A 18 -4.59 -4.34 -14.22
CA PHE A 18 -5.31 -3.38 -13.41
C PHE A 18 -4.38 -2.22 -13.01
N THR A 19 -4.91 -1.01 -13.15
CA THR A 19 -4.21 0.24 -12.80
C THR A 19 -4.97 1.06 -11.76
N ALA A 20 -6.17 0.62 -11.40
CA ALA A 20 -7.05 1.34 -10.48
C ALA A 20 -6.50 1.29 -9.05
N VAL A 21 -5.93 2.40 -8.59
CA VAL A 21 -5.45 2.57 -7.22
C VAL A 21 -6.63 2.72 -6.27
N LYS A 22 -6.69 1.84 -5.28
CA LYS A 22 -7.64 1.87 -4.17
C LYS A 22 -6.91 2.21 -2.88
N ILE A 23 -7.63 2.83 -1.96
CA ILE A 23 -7.16 3.11 -0.61
C ILE A 23 -7.88 2.14 0.33
N ALA A 24 -7.15 1.53 1.27
CA ALA A 24 -7.76 0.66 2.26
C ALA A 24 -8.73 1.46 3.14
N ASP A 25 -9.93 0.92 3.36
CA ASP A 25 -11.10 1.59 3.93
C ASP A 25 -10.86 2.27 5.31
N LYS A 26 -9.92 1.74 6.09
CA LYS A 26 -9.56 2.28 7.43
C LYS A 26 -8.37 3.23 7.41
N SER A 27 -7.91 3.64 6.23
CA SER A 27 -6.86 4.64 6.10
C SER A 27 -7.38 6.03 6.51
N PRO A 28 -6.54 6.86 7.15
CA PRO A 28 -5.15 6.59 7.48
C PRO A 28 -4.97 5.71 8.72
N PHE A 29 -3.92 4.91 8.71
CA PHE A 29 -3.53 3.99 9.77
C PHE A 29 -2.35 4.53 10.59
N THR A 30 -2.19 3.96 11.79
CA THR A 30 -0.91 4.03 12.50
C THR A 30 0.14 3.20 11.76
N ARG A 31 1.44 3.46 11.99
CA ARG A 31 2.51 2.74 11.28
C ARG A 31 2.40 1.21 11.43
N ALA A 32 2.11 0.74 12.65
CA ALA A 32 1.93 -0.68 12.94
C ALA A 32 0.74 -1.28 12.16
N ALA A 33 -0.43 -0.64 12.25
CA ALA A 33 -1.63 -1.13 11.55
C ALA A 33 -1.51 -1.02 10.01
N ALA A 34 -0.76 -0.04 9.51
CA ALA A 34 -0.46 0.10 8.09
C ALA A 34 0.39 -1.07 7.59
N ASN A 35 1.41 -1.48 8.36
CA ASN A 35 2.24 -2.65 8.04
C ASN A 35 1.40 -3.93 8.06
N GLU A 36 0.55 -4.14 9.08
CA GLU A 36 -0.33 -5.31 9.13
C GLU A 36 -1.28 -5.37 7.92
N ALA A 37 -1.91 -4.25 7.57
CA ALA A 37 -2.79 -4.17 6.40
C ALA A 37 -2.00 -4.38 5.09
N PHE A 38 -0.79 -3.84 5.00
CA PHE A 38 0.12 -4.03 3.88
C PHE A 38 0.46 -5.51 3.67
N GLU A 39 0.88 -6.22 4.72
CA GLU A 39 1.24 -7.65 4.64
C GLU A 39 0.04 -8.51 4.22
N ASN A 40 -1.15 -8.21 4.76
CA ASN A 40 -2.39 -8.92 4.40
C ASN A 40 -2.80 -8.73 2.93
N LEU A 41 -2.50 -7.58 2.32
CA LEU A 41 -2.80 -7.32 0.91
C LEU A 41 -1.68 -7.82 0.00
N ALA A 42 -0.42 -7.67 0.41
CA ALA A 42 0.74 -8.12 -0.35
C ALA A 42 0.76 -9.65 -0.49
N SER A 43 0.28 -10.39 0.51
CA SER A 43 0.14 -11.86 0.46
C SER A 43 -0.82 -12.35 -0.64
N LYS A 44 -1.70 -11.48 -1.15
CA LYS A 44 -2.61 -11.78 -2.27
C LYS A 44 -1.95 -11.62 -3.65
N GLY A 45 -0.66 -11.27 -3.69
CA GLY A 45 0.06 -10.96 -4.93
C GLY A 45 -0.32 -9.61 -5.54
N TRP A 46 -0.99 -8.75 -4.78
CA TRP A 46 -1.41 -7.43 -5.24
C TRP A 46 -0.28 -6.41 -5.17
N ARG A 47 -0.38 -5.36 -5.98
CA ARG A 47 0.45 -4.16 -5.83
C ARG A 47 -0.07 -3.38 -4.64
N VAL A 48 0.80 -3.17 -3.67
CA VAL A 48 0.46 -2.50 -2.41
C VAL A 48 1.63 -1.63 -2.02
N TRP A 49 1.34 -0.43 -1.52
CA TRP A 49 2.35 0.41 -0.90
C TRP A 49 1.72 1.22 0.24
N VAL A 50 2.58 1.64 1.16
CA VAL A 50 2.22 2.50 2.28
C VAL A 50 2.83 3.86 2.03
N GLU A 51 1.99 4.90 1.98
CA GLU A 51 2.42 6.28 1.79
C GLU A 51 1.95 7.20 2.92
N HIS A 52 2.72 8.25 3.20
CA HIS A 52 2.33 9.30 4.13
C HIS A 52 1.20 10.16 3.55
N VAL A 53 0.19 10.48 4.36
CA VAL A 53 -1.00 11.25 3.93
C VAL A 53 -0.65 12.64 3.37
N ASP A 54 0.24 13.38 4.03
CA ASP A 54 0.60 14.75 3.63
C ASP A 54 1.75 14.82 2.61
N THR A 55 2.84 14.05 2.82
CA THR A 55 4.06 14.17 2.01
C THR A 55 4.08 13.24 0.80
N GLY A 56 3.22 12.22 0.76
CA GLY A 56 3.26 11.16 -0.25
C GLY A 56 4.47 10.23 -0.14
N GLU A 57 5.29 10.36 0.91
CA GLU A 57 6.48 9.53 1.12
C GLU A 57 6.09 8.06 1.31
N ARG A 58 6.68 7.17 0.51
CA ARG A 58 6.46 5.73 0.62
C ARG A 58 7.45 5.10 1.59
N ILE A 59 6.95 4.33 2.55
CA ILE A 59 7.80 3.63 3.54
C ILE A 59 7.81 2.12 3.39
N ALA A 60 6.88 1.57 2.58
CA ALA A 60 6.80 0.14 2.30
C ALA A 60 6.11 -0.08 0.94
N GLU A 61 6.60 -1.06 0.18
CA GLU A 61 6.12 -1.40 -1.17
C GLU A 61 6.21 -2.92 -1.35
N SER A 62 5.16 -3.53 -1.92
CA SER A 62 5.11 -4.97 -2.16
C SER A 62 6.05 -5.37 -3.28
N SER A 63 6.46 -6.63 -3.32
CA SER A 63 7.32 -7.13 -4.41
C SER A 63 6.70 -6.88 -5.79
N ALA A 64 5.38 -7.03 -5.92
CA ALA A 64 4.66 -6.73 -7.15
C ALA A 64 4.74 -5.24 -7.54
N GLU A 65 4.69 -4.32 -6.57
CA GLU A 65 4.88 -2.88 -6.84
C GLU A 65 6.32 -2.56 -7.23
N LYS A 66 7.30 -3.16 -6.55
CA LYS A 66 8.72 -3.00 -6.89
C LYS A 66 9.03 -3.50 -8.30
N GLN A 67 8.53 -4.69 -8.65
CA GLN A 67 8.70 -5.27 -9.99
C GLN A 67 8.07 -4.37 -11.07
N TYR A 68 6.89 -3.81 -10.81
CA TYR A 68 6.25 -2.86 -11.73
C TYR A 68 7.05 -1.57 -11.89
N SER A 69 7.57 -1.00 -10.79
CA SER A 69 8.36 0.24 -10.82
C SER A 69 9.70 0.12 -11.57
N THR A 70 10.12 -1.11 -11.90
CA THR A 70 11.35 -1.39 -12.64
C THR A 70 11.11 -1.61 -14.14
N GLN A 71 9.87 -1.49 -14.63
CA GLN A 71 9.51 -1.49 -16.06
C GLN A 71 9.46 -0.07 -16.62
#